data_AF-A0A5J4XCZ1-F1
#
_entry.id   AF-A0A5J4XCZ1-F1
#
_cell.length_a   1.000
_cell.length_b   1.000
_cell.length_c   1.000
_cell.angle_alpha   90.00
_cell.angle_beta   90.00
_cell.angle_gamma   90.00
#
_symmetry.space_group_name_H-M   'P 1'
#
loop_
_entity.id
_entity.type
_entity.pdbx_description
1 polymer ?
#
loop_
_entity_poly.entity_id
_entity_poly.type
_entity_poly.pdbx_seq_one_letter_code
_entity_poly.pdbx_strand_id
1 'polypeptide(L)'
;MRFYMREVFWGDVHWTSELRKVGGQRKHVSIAVLAALSLFCFITCVLASCAPTAYSDTMPKRVVLQHHNRHDAAGTILATRWTVAAVDSVPIDTALRSINLTSLPPMDNAWQTFFPLGAILQTVHFEAPLPQVPHKGPLTTVKVTKETTHGSVRRLEVEMQLPAAGWGVMNITSAGLQVWSFTDTVTFAAQPVYPKSETKQHMLRFACNQGYDKWNFWLEVNVNQPEVWLDVAASLLEPSDAIREFVSQLPSWASEVPATTYQSSWKL
;
A
#
# COMPACT_ATOMS: atom_id res chain seq x y z
N MET A 1 -18.65 -27.70 -7.24
CA MET A 1 -17.79 -28.05 -8.39
C MET A 1 -16.40 -28.33 -7.85
N ARG A 2 -16.06 -29.61 -7.59
CA ARG A 2 -14.77 -30.05 -7.04
C ARG A 2 -14.08 -30.89 -8.12
N PHE A 3 -12.87 -30.49 -8.53
CA PHE A 3 -12.04 -31.28 -9.42
C PHE A 3 -11.37 -32.40 -8.62
N TYR A 4 -11.66 -33.65 -8.99
CA TYR A 4 -10.93 -34.83 -8.55
C TYR A 4 -9.74 -35.03 -9.49
N MET A 5 -8.51 -35.06 -8.94
CA MET A 5 -7.37 -35.65 -9.63
C MET A 5 -7.56 -37.17 -9.67
N ARG A 6 -7.51 -37.73 -10.88
CA ARG A 6 -7.42 -39.17 -11.12
C ARG A 6 -5.94 -39.49 -11.33
N GLU A 7 -5.36 -40.30 -10.44
CA GLU A 7 -4.08 -40.94 -10.68
C GLU A 7 -4.22 -41.89 -11.88
N VAL A 8 -3.36 -41.72 -12.88
CA VAL A 8 -3.23 -42.64 -14.01
C VAL A 8 -2.17 -43.66 -13.63
N PHE A 9 -2.63 -44.84 -13.20
CA PHE A 9 -1.87 -46.08 -13.19
C PHE A 9 -1.42 -46.40 -14.63
N TRP A 10 -0.12 -46.38 -14.89
CA TRP A 10 0.45 -46.98 -16.08
C TRP A 10 0.83 -48.43 -15.78
N GLY A 11 0.38 -49.31 -16.68
CA GLY A 11 0.44 -50.76 -16.53
C GLY A 11 1.85 -51.32 -16.69
N ASP A 12 1.96 -52.56 -16.21
CA ASP A 12 3.12 -53.42 -16.29
C ASP A 12 3.65 -53.55 -17.72
N VAL A 13 4.76 -52.88 -18.00
CA VAL A 13 5.59 -53.19 -19.17
C VAL A 13 6.65 -54.18 -18.71
N HIS A 14 6.41 -55.46 -19.00
CA HIS A 14 7.41 -56.51 -18.90
C HIS A 14 8.58 -56.21 -19.85
N TRP A 15 9.67 -55.65 -19.30
CA TRP A 15 10.97 -55.65 -19.96
C TRP A 15 11.71 -56.94 -19.62
N THR A 16 11.73 -57.86 -20.57
CA THR A 16 12.53 -59.08 -20.51
C THR A 16 14.02 -58.74 -20.45
N SER A 17 14.68 -59.43 -19.51
CA SER A 17 16.08 -59.30 -19.19
C SER A 17 16.96 -59.99 -20.24
N GLU A 18 17.30 -59.31 -21.32
CA GLU A 18 18.41 -59.71 -22.21
C GLU A 18 19.31 -58.51 -22.55
N LEU A 19 20.05 -58.04 -21.55
CA LEU A 19 21.30 -57.31 -21.77
C LEU A 19 22.33 -57.80 -20.75
N ARG A 20 22.76 -59.06 -20.89
CA ARG A 20 23.97 -59.56 -20.24
C ARG A 20 25.15 -59.31 -21.17
N LYS A 21 26.12 -58.55 -20.65
CA LYS A 21 27.54 -58.50 -21.03
C LYS A 21 27.93 -57.68 -22.27
N VAL A 22 27.61 -56.38 -22.28
CA VAL A 22 28.57 -55.35 -22.73
C VAL A 22 28.37 -54.10 -21.86
N GLY A 23 29.42 -53.58 -21.23
CA GLY A 23 29.43 -52.16 -20.85
C GLY A 23 29.19 -51.82 -19.37
N GLY A 24 29.99 -52.38 -18.46
CA GLY A 24 30.20 -51.76 -17.15
C GLY A 24 30.64 -50.29 -17.29
N GLN A 25 31.49 -49.98 -18.27
CA GLN A 25 31.83 -48.59 -18.61
C GLN A 25 30.64 -47.77 -19.15
N ARG A 26 29.73 -48.35 -19.95
CA ARG A 26 28.60 -47.59 -20.53
C ARG A 26 27.59 -47.13 -19.47
N LYS A 27 27.31 -47.95 -18.44
CA LYS A 27 26.39 -47.55 -17.35
C LYS A 27 26.95 -46.42 -16.49
N HIS A 28 28.25 -46.44 -16.20
CA HIS A 28 28.90 -45.35 -15.47
C HIS A 28 28.95 -44.05 -16.30
N VAL A 29 29.17 -44.16 -17.61
CA VAL A 29 29.09 -43.00 -18.52
C VAL A 29 27.67 -42.42 -18.56
N SER A 30 26.62 -43.24 -18.62
CA SER A 30 25.23 -42.74 -18.61
C SER A 30 24.85 -42.05 -17.31
N ILE A 31 25.27 -42.57 -16.15
CA ILE A 31 25.02 -41.94 -14.84
C ILE A 31 25.81 -40.64 -14.71
N ALA A 32 27.08 -40.60 -15.13
CA ALA A 32 27.90 -39.39 -15.10
C ALA A 32 27.34 -38.30 -16.02
N VAL A 33 26.84 -38.67 -17.21
CA VAL A 33 26.21 -37.74 -18.15
C VAL A 33 24.89 -37.19 -17.58
N LEU A 34 24.06 -38.03 -16.96
CA LEU A 34 22.83 -37.58 -16.28
C LEU A 34 23.14 -36.65 -15.10
N ALA A 35 24.12 -36.99 -14.27
CA ALA A 35 24.55 -36.15 -13.16
C ALA A 35 25.10 -34.80 -13.65
N ALA A 36 25.88 -34.79 -14.73
CA ALA A 36 26.40 -33.58 -15.34
C ALA A 36 25.28 -32.70 -15.93
N LEU A 37 24.29 -33.30 -16.60
CA LEU A 37 23.11 -32.60 -17.12
C LEU A 37 22.25 -32.03 -15.99
N SER A 38 21.98 -32.80 -14.94
CA SER A 38 21.24 -32.31 -13.77
C SER A 38 21.98 -31.18 -13.06
N LEU A 39 23.30 -31.28 -12.90
CA LEU A 39 24.11 -30.23 -12.33
C LEU A 39 24.12 -28.97 -13.22
N PHE A 40 24.22 -29.14 -14.54
CA PHE A 40 24.15 -28.03 -15.50
C PHE A 40 22.78 -27.34 -15.48
N CYS A 41 21.68 -28.09 -15.46
CA CYS A 41 20.33 -27.55 -15.28
C CYS A 41 20.17 -26.84 -13.94
N PHE A 42 20.69 -27.41 -12.85
CA PHE A 42 20.64 -26.77 -11.54
C PHE A 42 21.42 -25.45 -11.53
N ILE A 43 22.65 -25.44 -12.06
CA ILE A 43 23.48 -24.24 -12.17
C ILE A 43 22.79 -23.19 -13.04
N THR A 44 22.23 -23.56 -14.20
CA THR A 44 21.53 -22.61 -15.06
C THR A 44 20.24 -22.09 -14.44
N CYS A 45 19.46 -22.91 -13.72
CA CYS A 45 18.32 -22.44 -12.94
C CYS A 45 18.76 -21.46 -11.86
N VAL A 46 19.81 -21.77 -11.09
CA VAL A 46 20.35 -20.87 -10.06
C VAL A 46 20.85 -19.57 -10.69
N LEU A 47 21.62 -19.63 -11.78
CA LEU A 47 22.13 -18.44 -12.46
C LEU A 47 21.00 -17.61 -13.09
N ALA A 48 19.95 -18.24 -13.64
CA ALA A 48 18.77 -17.54 -14.13
C ALA A 48 17.96 -16.90 -12.99
N SER A 49 17.87 -17.55 -11.84
CA SER A 49 17.28 -17.00 -10.62
C SER A 49 18.14 -15.92 -9.96
N CYS A 50 19.46 -15.92 -10.19
CA CYS A 50 20.41 -14.94 -9.68
C CYS A 50 20.78 -13.85 -10.70
N ALA A 51 20.24 -13.88 -11.92
CA ALA A 51 20.57 -12.92 -12.95
C ALA A 51 20.14 -11.51 -12.49
N PRO A 52 21.05 -10.51 -12.48
CA PRO A 52 20.83 -9.21 -11.83
C PRO A 52 19.88 -8.27 -12.58
N THR A 53 19.16 -8.74 -13.59
CA THR A 53 18.23 -7.94 -14.38
C THR A 53 16.90 -8.65 -14.47
N ALA A 54 16.13 -8.61 -13.37
CA ALA A 54 14.80 -9.19 -13.33
C ALA A 54 13.77 -8.41 -14.17
N TYR A 55 14.11 -7.20 -14.62
CA TYR A 55 13.19 -6.27 -15.24
C TYR A 55 13.62 -5.98 -16.69
N SER A 56 12.69 -6.20 -17.61
CA SER A 56 12.87 -5.99 -19.05
C SER A 56 11.50 -5.79 -19.71
N ASP A 57 11.47 -5.32 -20.95
CA ASP A 57 10.20 -5.13 -21.68
C ASP A 57 9.45 -6.45 -21.91
N THR A 58 10.18 -7.57 -21.92
CA THR A 58 9.62 -8.92 -22.00
C THR A 58 9.16 -9.47 -20.65
N MET A 59 9.53 -8.81 -19.55
CA MET A 59 9.17 -9.15 -18.18
C MET A 59 8.79 -7.88 -17.40
N PRO A 60 7.74 -7.16 -17.84
CA PRO A 60 7.38 -5.89 -17.25
C PRO A 60 6.93 -6.08 -15.80
N LYS A 61 7.19 -5.08 -14.97
CA LYS A 61 6.86 -5.14 -13.53
C LYS A 61 5.95 -4.01 -13.12
N ARG A 62 5.03 -4.33 -12.22
CA ARG A 62 4.14 -3.33 -11.63
C ARG A 62 4.90 -2.53 -10.58
N VAL A 63 5.08 -1.24 -10.86
CA VAL A 63 5.76 -0.28 -9.99
C VAL A 63 4.70 0.65 -9.41
N VAL A 64 4.53 0.62 -8.09
CA VAL A 64 3.67 1.59 -7.42
C VAL A 64 4.50 2.82 -7.10
N LEU A 65 4.03 3.97 -7.58
CA LEU A 65 4.68 5.26 -7.41
C LEU A 65 3.73 6.17 -6.63
N GLN A 66 4.17 6.63 -5.48
CA GLN A 66 3.38 7.49 -4.62
C GLN A 66 4.09 8.82 -4.41
N HIS A 67 3.45 9.90 -4.83
CA HIS A 67 3.79 11.25 -4.40
C HIS A 67 3.13 11.48 -3.04
N HIS A 68 3.90 11.40 -1.96
CA HIS A 68 3.40 11.57 -0.60
C HIS A 68 3.64 13.00 -0.11
N ASN A 69 2.56 13.66 0.29
CA ASN A 69 2.57 15.04 0.77
C ASN A 69 1.97 15.09 2.17
N ARG A 70 2.79 15.47 3.16
CA ARG A 70 2.30 15.79 4.50
C ARG A 70 2.09 17.28 4.59
N HIS A 71 0.91 17.67 5.06
CA HIS A 71 0.61 19.07 5.37
C HIS A 71 0.21 19.24 6.82
N ASP A 72 0.13 20.49 7.27
CA ASP A 72 -0.47 20.85 8.54
C ASP A 72 -1.98 21.11 8.38
N ALA A 73 -2.63 21.40 9.51
CA ALA A 73 -4.04 21.74 9.57
C ALA A 73 -4.42 23.00 8.78
N ALA A 74 -3.46 23.90 8.52
CA ALA A 74 -3.64 25.12 7.73
C ALA A 74 -3.44 24.87 6.22
N GLY A 75 -3.01 23.68 5.82
CA GLY A 75 -2.74 23.30 4.43
C GLY A 75 -1.30 23.60 3.97
N THR A 76 -0.41 24.01 4.88
CA THR A 76 1.01 24.20 4.57
C THR A 76 1.69 22.85 4.40
N ILE A 77 2.39 22.66 3.29
CA ILE A 77 3.13 21.42 3.04
C ILE A 77 4.37 21.38 3.95
N LEU A 78 4.43 20.36 4.81
CA LEU A 78 5.51 20.14 5.77
C LEU A 78 6.61 19.21 5.22
N ALA A 79 6.22 18.24 4.38
CA ALA A 79 7.15 17.29 3.78
C ALA A 79 6.57 16.68 2.50
N THR A 80 7.44 16.47 1.52
CA THR A 80 7.12 15.80 0.25
C THR A 80 8.13 14.70 -0.03
N ARG A 81 7.66 13.53 -0.43
CA ARG A 81 8.51 12.37 -0.71
C ARG A 81 7.94 11.53 -1.84
N TRP A 82 8.83 10.95 -2.63
CA TRP A 82 8.50 9.82 -3.47
C TRP A 82 8.57 8.56 -2.63
N THR A 83 7.56 7.71 -2.74
CA THR A 83 7.63 6.33 -2.27
C THR A 83 7.43 5.43 -3.47
N VAL A 84 8.41 4.57 -3.73
CA VAL A 84 8.38 3.66 -4.88
C VAL A 84 8.49 2.23 -4.39
N ALA A 85 7.63 1.36 -4.89
CA ALA A 85 7.63 -0.06 -4.58
C ALA A 85 7.47 -0.87 -5.86
N ALA A 86 8.15 -2.01 -5.94
CA ALA A 86 7.79 -3.06 -6.89
C ALA A 86 6.83 -4.04 -6.22
N VAL A 87 5.82 -4.50 -6.97
CA VAL A 87 5.04 -5.68 -6.58
C VAL A 87 5.82 -6.92 -7.04
N ASP A 88 7.01 -7.12 -6.47
CA ASP A 88 7.92 -8.23 -6.79
C ASP A 88 8.82 -8.55 -5.57
N SER A 89 9.45 -9.72 -5.63
CA SER A 89 10.51 -10.20 -4.74
C SER A 89 11.86 -9.50 -4.94
N VAL A 90 12.06 -8.85 -6.09
CA VAL A 90 13.31 -8.17 -6.42
C VAL A 90 13.26 -6.73 -5.90
N PRO A 91 14.29 -6.25 -5.19
CA PRO A 91 14.37 -4.87 -4.72
C PRO A 91 14.39 -3.86 -5.88
N ILE A 92 13.46 -2.90 -5.82
CA ILE A 92 13.27 -1.87 -6.86
C ILE A 92 14.43 -0.84 -6.91
N ASP A 93 15.19 -0.71 -5.82
CA ASP A 93 16.33 0.21 -5.70
C ASP A 93 17.39 -0.03 -6.79
N THR A 94 17.68 -1.30 -7.08
CA THR A 94 18.65 -1.71 -8.10
C THR A 94 18.26 -1.25 -9.50
N ALA A 95 16.96 -1.19 -9.77
CA ALA A 95 16.42 -0.86 -11.07
C ALA A 95 16.16 0.63 -11.28
N LEU A 96 16.03 1.38 -10.18
CA LEU A 96 15.88 2.85 -10.22
C LEU A 96 17.22 3.59 -10.19
N ARG A 97 18.37 2.89 -10.17
CA ARG A 97 19.70 3.52 -10.15
C ARG A 97 19.97 4.48 -11.31
N SER A 98 19.29 4.30 -12.44
CA SER A 98 19.37 5.23 -13.57
C SER A 98 18.71 6.58 -13.32
N ILE A 99 17.80 6.64 -12.33
CA ILE A 99 17.12 7.85 -11.90
C ILE A 99 17.91 8.36 -10.70
N ASN A 100 18.63 9.47 -10.86
CA ASN A 100 19.56 10.02 -9.86
C ASN A 100 18.81 10.60 -8.65
N LEU A 101 18.32 9.72 -7.77
CA LEU A 101 17.47 10.07 -6.64
C LEU A 101 18.18 9.90 -5.29
N THR A 102 18.06 10.90 -4.43
CA THR A 102 18.58 10.86 -3.05
C THR A 102 17.68 10.02 -2.17
N SER A 103 18.19 8.92 -1.62
CA SER A 103 17.42 8.02 -0.75
C SER A 103 17.12 8.66 0.61
N LEU A 104 15.90 8.45 1.11
CA LEU A 104 15.42 8.89 2.42
C LEU A 104 15.11 7.69 3.32
N PRO A 105 15.18 7.86 4.66
CA PRO A 105 14.79 6.81 5.60
C PRO A 105 13.29 6.49 5.49
N PRO A 106 12.87 5.26 5.87
CA PRO A 106 11.47 4.86 5.92
C PRO A 106 10.61 5.80 6.74
N MET A 107 9.34 5.94 6.37
CA MET A 107 8.36 6.69 7.17
C MET A 107 7.81 5.82 8.30
N ASP A 108 7.79 6.36 9.51
CA ASP A 108 7.19 5.71 10.67
C ASP A 108 5.69 6.02 10.74
N ASN A 109 4.87 5.30 9.97
CA ASN A 109 3.41 5.50 9.93
C ASN A 109 2.66 4.15 9.89
N ALA A 110 2.88 3.29 10.90
CA ALA A 110 2.37 1.92 10.97
C ALA A 110 0.84 1.74 10.76
N TRP A 111 0.03 2.77 11.03
CA TRP A 111 -1.44 2.67 10.94
C TRP A 111 -2.00 2.98 9.55
N GLN A 112 -1.20 3.49 8.59
CA GLN A 112 -1.63 3.86 7.24
C GLN A 112 -1.79 2.66 6.28
N THR A 113 -2.43 1.60 6.77
CA THR A 113 -2.59 0.26 6.15
C THR A 113 -3.34 0.22 4.81
N PHE A 114 -3.80 1.36 4.27
CA PHE A 114 -4.36 1.45 2.91
C PHE A 114 -3.42 2.00 1.85
N PHE A 115 -2.36 2.70 2.27
CA PHE A 115 -1.23 3.02 1.40
C PHE A 115 0.04 2.34 1.93
N PRO A 116 0.00 1.02 2.25
CA PRO A 116 1.12 0.37 2.89
C PRO A 116 2.12 -0.07 1.84
N LEU A 117 2.54 0.84 0.95
CA LEU A 117 3.71 0.53 0.14
C LEU A 117 4.85 0.15 1.08
N GLY A 118 5.07 0.92 2.16
CA GLY A 118 6.16 0.64 3.10
C GLY A 118 5.92 -0.52 4.07
N ALA A 119 4.68 -0.92 4.33
CA ALA A 119 4.39 -1.98 5.30
C ALA A 119 4.10 -3.35 4.65
N ILE A 120 3.74 -3.38 3.36
CA ILE A 120 3.48 -4.63 2.62
C ILE A 120 4.56 -4.88 1.56
N LEU A 121 5.13 -3.83 0.97
CA LEU A 121 6.12 -3.94 -0.10
C LEU A 121 7.48 -3.42 0.35
N GLN A 122 8.53 -3.90 -0.31
CA GLN A 122 9.84 -3.28 -0.18
C GLN A 122 9.79 -1.93 -0.90
N THR A 123 9.96 -0.86 -0.12
CA THR A 123 9.92 0.50 -0.62
C THR A 123 11.28 1.16 -0.58
N VAL A 124 11.46 2.07 -1.53
CA VAL A 124 12.48 3.11 -1.46
C VAL A 124 11.79 4.46 -1.40
N HIS A 125 12.41 5.37 -0.65
CA HIS A 125 11.92 6.73 -0.51
C HIS A 125 12.94 7.70 -1.07
N PHE A 126 12.46 8.75 -1.74
CA PHE A 126 13.30 9.80 -2.30
C PHE A 126 12.73 11.19 -2.03
N GLU A 127 13.56 12.21 -2.14
CA GLU A 127 13.09 13.60 -2.15
C GLU A 127 12.15 13.83 -3.34
N ALA A 128 11.01 14.47 -3.08
CA ALA A 128 10.07 14.85 -4.12
C ALA A 128 9.93 16.37 -4.20
N PRO A 129 9.73 16.93 -5.40
CA PRO A 129 9.39 18.33 -5.54
C PRO A 129 8.07 18.62 -4.83
N LEU A 130 7.85 19.89 -4.46
CA LEU A 130 6.52 20.30 -4.03
C LEU A 130 5.51 19.98 -5.14
N PRO A 131 4.31 19.48 -4.80
CA PRO A 131 3.29 19.25 -5.78
C PRO A 131 2.96 20.59 -6.44
N GLN A 132 3.08 20.65 -7.76
CA GLN A 132 2.47 21.71 -8.54
C GLN A 132 0.97 21.42 -8.48
N VAL A 133 0.27 22.09 -7.56
CA VAL A 133 -1.13 21.79 -7.24
C VAL A 133 -2.01 22.37 -8.36
N PRO A 134 -2.73 21.54 -9.16
CA PRO A 134 -3.70 22.07 -10.11
C PRO A 134 -5.03 22.46 -9.42
N HIS A 135 -5.14 22.28 -8.10
CA HIS A 135 -6.39 22.43 -7.34
C HIS A 135 -6.59 23.85 -6.80
N LYS A 136 -7.79 24.40 -6.99
CA LYS A 136 -8.20 25.76 -6.57
C LYS A 136 -8.54 25.86 -5.07
N GLY A 137 -7.78 25.22 -4.18
CA GLY A 137 -8.09 25.25 -2.75
C GLY A 137 -7.14 24.47 -1.84
N PRO A 138 -7.33 24.57 -0.51
CA PRO A 138 -6.56 23.83 0.48
C PRO A 138 -6.68 22.30 0.29
N LEU A 139 -5.58 21.59 0.55
CA LEU A 139 -5.40 20.16 0.22
C LEU A 139 -6.29 19.20 1.00
N THR A 140 -6.72 19.54 2.20
CA THR A 140 -7.83 18.93 2.94
C THR A 140 -8.18 19.96 4.01
N THR A 141 -9.46 20.21 4.24
CA THR A 141 -9.88 21.06 5.35
C THR A 141 -10.77 20.27 6.29
N VAL A 142 -10.62 20.57 7.57
CA VAL A 142 -11.48 20.04 8.62
C VAL A 142 -11.86 21.23 9.48
N LYS A 143 -13.16 21.37 9.72
CA LYS A 143 -13.69 22.41 10.59
C LYS A 143 -14.77 21.83 11.50
N VAL A 144 -14.74 22.22 12.78
CA VAL A 144 -15.89 22.02 13.67
C VAL A 144 -16.92 23.07 13.31
N THR A 145 -18.07 22.65 12.78
CA THR A 145 -19.15 23.53 12.34
C THR A 145 -20.05 23.93 13.49
N LYS A 146 -20.18 23.06 14.49
CA LYS A 146 -21.01 23.28 15.66
C LYS A 146 -20.53 22.42 16.82
N GLU A 147 -20.63 22.98 18.01
CA GLU A 147 -20.35 22.29 19.25
C GLU A 147 -21.55 22.44 20.19
N THR A 148 -21.98 21.34 20.79
CA THR A 148 -23.03 21.33 21.82
C THR A 148 -22.57 20.49 23.01
N THR A 149 -22.96 20.89 24.21
CA THR A 149 -22.67 20.13 25.43
C THR A 149 -23.95 19.81 26.16
N HIS A 150 -24.14 18.56 26.54
CA HIS A 150 -25.28 18.09 27.30
C HIS A 150 -24.81 17.16 28.43
N GLY A 151 -24.87 17.65 29.66
CA GLY A 151 -24.35 16.93 30.83
C GLY A 151 -22.84 16.67 30.71
N SER A 152 -22.45 15.39 30.75
CA SER A 152 -21.04 14.97 30.64
C SER A 152 -20.57 14.69 29.21
N VAL A 153 -21.37 15.02 28.20
CA VAL A 153 -21.08 14.73 26.79
C VAL A 153 -20.99 16.03 26.00
N ARG A 154 -19.90 16.18 25.24
CA ARG A 154 -19.70 17.21 24.23
C ARG A 154 -19.82 16.59 22.85
N ARG A 155 -20.69 17.14 22.01
CA ARG A 155 -20.88 16.75 20.62
C ARG A 155 -20.24 17.78 19.70
N LEU A 156 -19.38 17.31 18.80
CA LEU A 156 -18.80 18.10 17.72
C LEU A 156 -19.44 17.68 16.40
N GLU A 157 -19.99 18.63 15.66
CA GLU A 157 -20.34 18.47 14.24
C GLU A 157 -19.13 18.95 13.43
N VAL A 158 -18.65 18.11 12.52
CA VAL A 158 -17.39 18.27 11.80
C VAL A 158 -17.68 18.19 10.30
N GLU A 159 -17.19 19.18 9.55
CA GLU A 159 -17.14 19.15 8.10
C GLU A 159 -15.69 18.91 7.67
N MET A 160 -15.48 17.86 6.88
CA MET A 160 -14.24 17.57 6.18
C MET A 160 -14.43 17.87 4.69
N GLN A 161 -13.47 18.52 4.05
CA GLN A 161 -13.47 18.75 2.60
C GLN A 161 -12.18 18.25 1.97
N LEU A 162 -12.31 17.57 0.83
CA LEU A 162 -11.19 17.13 0.00
C LEU A 162 -11.06 18.00 -1.27
N PRO A 163 -9.86 18.10 -1.85
CA PRO A 163 -9.60 19.03 -2.95
C PRO A 163 -10.04 18.44 -4.30
N ALA A 164 -10.24 17.13 -4.37
CA ALA A 164 -10.70 16.40 -5.55
C ALA A 164 -11.29 15.04 -5.16
N ALA A 165 -11.87 14.35 -6.14
CA ALA A 165 -12.30 12.97 -6.02
C ALA A 165 -11.12 12.04 -5.66
N GLY A 166 -11.37 11.08 -4.79
CA GLY A 166 -10.30 10.37 -4.10
C GLY A 166 -10.78 9.31 -3.14
N TRP A 167 -9.83 8.63 -2.50
CA TRP A 167 -10.06 7.50 -1.61
C TRP A 167 -9.20 7.75 -0.39
N GLY A 168 -9.67 7.44 0.80
CA GLY A 168 -8.90 7.77 1.99
C GLY A 168 -9.27 7.01 3.23
N VAL A 169 -8.50 7.34 4.26
CA VAL A 169 -8.64 6.83 5.61
C VAL A 169 -8.73 8.03 6.54
N MET A 170 -9.64 7.92 7.48
CA MET A 170 -9.77 8.81 8.61
C MET A 170 -9.54 8.01 9.88
N ASN A 171 -8.77 8.56 10.82
CA ASN A 171 -8.59 7.99 12.14
C ASN A 171 -8.97 9.02 13.20
N ILE A 172 -9.91 8.66 14.06
CA ILE A 172 -10.29 9.45 15.23
C ILE A 172 -9.60 8.86 16.44
N THR A 173 -8.73 9.64 17.07
CA THR A 173 -7.97 9.26 18.26
C THR A 173 -8.46 10.07 19.46
N SER A 174 -9.07 9.39 20.44
CA SER A 174 -9.51 10.04 21.69
C SER A 174 -9.74 9.02 22.80
N ALA A 175 -9.32 9.36 24.02
CA ALA A 175 -9.67 8.57 25.20
C ALA A 175 -11.17 8.69 25.56
N GLY A 176 -11.78 9.85 25.25
CA GLY A 176 -13.15 10.20 25.62
C GLY A 176 -14.22 9.82 24.62
N LEU A 177 -13.88 9.28 23.44
CA LEU A 177 -14.85 8.99 22.39
C LEU A 177 -15.90 7.97 22.85
N GLN A 178 -17.17 8.39 22.75
CA GLN A 178 -18.33 7.56 23.08
C GLN A 178 -18.96 7.00 21.81
N VAL A 179 -19.24 7.85 20.82
CA VAL A 179 -19.91 7.50 19.56
C VAL A 179 -19.59 8.53 18.48
N TRP A 180 -19.73 8.14 17.21
CA TRP A 180 -19.62 9.02 16.05
C TRP A 180 -20.48 8.48 14.89
N SER A 181 -20.90 9.34 13.95
CA SER A 181 -21.67 8.92 12.78
C SER A 181 -21.66 9.98 11.66
N PHE A 182 -21.86 9.53 10.41
CA PHE A 182 -22.19 10.39 9.25
C PHE A 182 -23.70 10.67 9.12
N THR A 183 -24.53 9.96 9.87
CA THR A 183 -25.98 10.08 9.84
C THR A 183 -26.50 10.61 11.18
N ASP A 184 -27.62 11.33 11.16
CA ASP A 184 -28.25 11.82 12.38
C ASP A 184 -28.83 10.70 13.25
N THR A 185 -29.17 9.57 12.62
CA THR A 185 -29.64 8.36 13.30
C THR A 185 -28.49 7.44 13.64
N VAL A 186 -28.31 7.15 14.94
CA VAL A 186 -27.51 6.02 15.40
C VAL A 186 -28.45 4.83 15.58
N THR A 187 -28.40 3.86 14.67
CA THR A 187 -28.89 2.52 15.00
C THR A 187 -27.80 1.86 15.83
N PHE A 188 -28.06 1.65 17.13
CA PHE A 188 -27.11 1.01 18.05
C PHE A 188 -26.81 -0.42 17.59
N ALA A 189 -25.80 -0.61 16.75
CA ALA A 189 -25.03 -1.83 16.78
C ALA A 189 -24.18 -1.77 18.05
N ALA A 190 -24.22 -2.83 18.86
CA ALA A 190 -23.49 -2.90 20.12
C ALA A 190 -22.05 -2.40 19.95
N GLN A 191 -21.67 -1.38 20.73
CA GLN A 191 -20.29 -0.89 20.74
C GLN A 191 -19.35 -2.05 21.10
N PRO A 192 -18.24 -2.25 20.38
CA PRO A 192 -17.27 -3.26 20.79
C PRO A 192 -16.75 -2.93 22.19
N VAL A 193 -16.66 -3.94 23.06
CA VAL A 193 -16.15 -3.78 24.42
C VAL A 193 -14.63 -3.66 24.33
N TYR A 194 -14.11 -2.43 24.45
CA TYR A 194 -12.68 -2.16 24.56
C TYR A 194 -12.24 -2.03 26.03
N PRO A 195 -11.02 -2.46 26.39
CA PRO A 195 -10.47 -2.27 27.73
C PRO A 195 -10.36 -0.77 28.08
N LYS A 196 -10.64 -0.43 29.34
CA LYS A 196 -10.89 0.95 29.84
C LYS A 196 -9.67 1.91 29.81
N SER A 197 -8.47 1.46 29.47
CA SER A 197 -7.23 2.23 29.69
C SER A 197 -6.50 2.67 28.42
N GLU A 198 -7.05 2.44 27.24
CA GLU A 198 -6.35 2.71 25.99
C GLU A 198 -7.01 3.86 25.22
N THR A 199 -6.17 4.75 24.68
CA THR A 199 -6.61 5.77 23.71
C THR A 199 -7.31 5.05 22.56
N LYS A 200 -8.60 5.33 22.37
CA LYS A 200 -9.37 4.65 21.33
C LYS A 200 -8.97 5.22 19.98
N GLN A 201 -8.65 4.33 19.05
CA GLN A 201 -8.44 4.66 17.64
C GLN A 201 -9.62 4.09 16.84
N HIS A 202 -10.30 4.98 16.10
CA HIS A 202 -11.42 4.61 15.26
C HIS A 202 -11.07 4.93 13.81
N MET A 203 -10.70 3.88 13.07
CA MET A 203 -10.35 3.99 11.67
C MET A 203 -11.59 3.78 10.78
N LEU A 204 -11.74 4.66 9.80
CA LEU A 204 -12.75 4.58 8.76
C LEU A 204 -12.08 4.68 7.40
N ARG A 205 -12.64 3.93 6.45
CA ARG A 205 -12.32 3.95 5.03
C ARG A 205 -13.39 4.77 4.31
N PHE A 206 -13.02 5.73 3.47
CA PHE A 206 -13.98 6.52 2.70
C PHE A 206 -13.57 6.63 1.23
N ALA A 207 -14.56 6.85 0.38
CA ALA A 207 -14.38 7.15 -1.05
C ALA A 207 -15.18 8.40 -1.41
N CYS A 208 -14.56 9.23 -2.23
CA CYS A 208 -15.09 10.48 -2.76
C CYS A 208 -15.35 10.31 -4.25
N ASN A 209 -16.62 10.41 -4.62
CA ASN A 209 -17.03 10.46 -6.02
C ASN A 209 -16.95 11.91 -6.54
N GLN A 210 -16.80 12.07 -7.85
CA GLN A 210 -16.87 13.39 -8.49
C GLN A 210 -18.17 14.11 -8.11
N GLY A 211 -18.05 15.35 -7.64
CA GLY A 211 -19.18 16.19 -7.23
C GLY A 211 -19.52 16.16 -5.74
N TYR A 212 -18.86 15.32 -4.93
CA TYR A 212 -19.04 15.28 -3.47
C TYR A 212 -17.72 15.55 -2.76
N ASP A 213 -17.35 16.82 -2.60
CA ASP A 213 -16.09 17.22 -2.00
C ASP A 213 -16.15 17.41 -0.47
N LYS A 214 -17.33 17.28 0.13
CA LYS A 214 -17.58 17.53 1.56
C LYS A 214 -18.24 16.34 2.26
N TRP A 215 -17.78 16.07 3.47
CA TRP A 215 -18.36 15.10 4.40
C TRP A 215 -18.69 15.77 5.71
N ASN A 216 -19.93 15.61 6.14
CA ASN A 216 -20.36 16.01 7.46
C ASN A 216 -20.52 14.76 8.32
N PHE A 217 -19.95 14.80 9.51
CA PHE A 217 -20.13 13.78 10.52
C PHE A 217 -20.14 14.45 11.88
N TRP A 218 -20.51 13.70 12.90
CA TRP A 218 -20.48 14.18 14.26
C TRP A 218 -19.84 13.13 15.17
N LEU A 219 -19.30 13.59 16.28
CA LEU A 219 -18.70 12.74 17.31
C LEU A 219 -19.06 13.26 18.70
N GLU A 220 -19.25 12.34 19.63
CA GLU A 220 -19.56 12.62 21.03
C GLU A 220 -18.42 12.13 21.91
N VAL A 221 -17.91 13.03 22.75
CA VAL A 221 -16.80 12.79 23.65
C VAL A 221 -17.16 13.18 25.07
N ASN A 222 -16.54 12.50 26.03
CA ASN A 222 -16.68 12.86 27.43
C ASN A 222 -16.00 14.21 27.70
N VAL A 223 -16.70 15.13 28.37
CA VAL A 223 -16.17 16.46 28.72
C VAL A 223 -14.90 16.40 29.57
N ASN A 224 -14.69 15.33 30.34
CA ASN A 224 -13.50 15.13 31.17
C ASN A 224 -12.30 14.60 30.37
N GLN A 225 -12.51 14.17 29.13
CA GLN A 225 -11.49 13.69 28.20
C GLN A 225 -11.71 14.31 26.81
N PRO A 226 -11.58 15.65 26.71
CA PRO A 226 -12.03 16.38 25.53
C PRO A 226 -11.04 16.32 24.36
N GLU A 227 -9.85 15.74 24.53
CA GLU A 227 -8.88 15.72 23.44
C GLU A 227 -9.33 14.75 22.35
N VAL A 228 -9.44 15.30 21.13
CA VAL A 228 -9.75 14.55 19.92
C VAL A 228 -8.75 14.93 18.86
N TRP A 229 -8.10 13.92 18.31
CA TRP A 229 -7.26 14.06 17.13
C TRP A 229 -7.94 13.38 15.96
N LEU A 230 -7.92 14.07 14.82
CA LEU A 230 -8.38 13.55 13.55
C LEU A 230 -7.18 13.48 12.60
N ASP A 231 -6.85 12.28 12.15
CA ASP A 231 -5.87 12.10 11.09
C ASP A 231 -6.61 11.72 9.81
N VAL A 232 -6.28 12.38 8.69
CA VAL A 232 -6.83 12.07 7.37
C VAL A 232 -5.68 11.81 6.41
N ALA A 233 -5.76 10.70 5.69
CA ALA A 233 -4.91 10.39 4.56
C ALA A 233 -5.79 10.13 3.34
N ALA A 234 -5.55 10.84 2.24
CA ALA A 234 -6.34 10.72 1.02
C ALA A 234 -5.43 10.55 -0.20
N SER A 235 -5.80 9.66 -1.12
CA SER A 235 -5.26 9.60 -2.48
C SER A 235 -6.24 10.22 -3.43
N LEU A 236 -5.74 11.12 -4.26
CA LEU A 236 -6.52 11.68 -5.36
C LEU A 236 -6.52 10.69 -6.53
N LEU A 237 -7.61 10.70 -7.29
CA LEU A 237 -7.74 9.90 -8.52
C LEU A 237 -6.85 10.43 -9.65
N GLU A 238 -6.63 11.75 -9.69
CA GLU A 238 -5.86 12.37 -10.75
C GLU A 238 -4.37 12.50 -10.38
N PRO A 239 -3.46 12.05 -11.26
CA PRO A 239 -2.03 12.22 -11.05
C PRO A 239 -1.61 13.70 -11.16
N SER A 240 -0.73 14.14 -10.25
CA SER A 240 -0.10 15.47 -10.30
C SER A 240 0.89 15.62 -11.47
N ASP A 241 1.25 16.84 -11.86
CA ASP A 241 2.27 17.04 -12.91
C ASP A 241 3.62 16.43 -12.53
N ALA A 242 4.00 16.53 -11.25
CA ALA A 242 5.21 15.90 -10.73
C ALA A 242 5.22 14.38 -10.91
N ILE A 243 4.07 13.69 -10.74
CA ILE A 243 4.02 12.24 -10.93
C ILE A 243 4.08 11.87 -12.41
N ARG A 244 3.48 12.69 -13.29
CA ARG A 244 3.60 12.51 -14.75
C ARG A 244 5.05 12.64 -15.21
N GLU A 245 5.78 13.63 -14.69
CA GLU A 245 7.20 13.84 -14.98
C GLU A 245 8.08 12.71 -14.43
N PHE A 246 7.77 12.16 -13.25
CA PHE A 246 8.49 11.00 -12.74
C PHE A 246 8.23 9.77 -13.61
N VAL A 247 6.96 9.51 -13.97
CA VAL A 247 6.58 8.37 -14.81
C VAL A 247 7.27 8.41 -16.17
N SER A 248 7.44 9.59 -16.77
CA SER A 248 8.14 9.70 -18.07
C SER A 248 9.63 9.34 -18.01
N GLN A 249 10.23 9.30 -16.82
CA GLN A 249 11.62 8.90 -16.59
C GLN A 249 11.74 7.41 -16.22
N LEU A 250 10.62 6.72 -15.98
CA LEU A 250 10.65 5.30 -15.69
C LEU A 250 11.12 4.52 -16.92
N PRO A 251 11.89 3.43 -16.73
CA PRO A 251 12.24 2.54 -17.82
C PRO A 251 10.99 1.95 -18.50
N SER A 252 11.09 1.63 -19.79
CA SER A 252 9.98 1.09 -20.60
C SER A 252 9.36 -0.21 -20.09
N TRP A 253 10.08 -0.97 -19.27
CA TRP A 253 9.60 -2.19 -18.65
C TRP A 253 8.65 -1.93 -17.46
N ALA A 254 8.63 -0.72 -16.91
CA ALA A 254 7.83 -0.40 -15.75
C ALA A 254 6.36 -0.20 -16.16
N SER A 255 5.46 -0.87 -15.45
CA SER A 255 4.03 -0.63 -15.50
C SER A 255 3.62 0.09 -14.21
N GLU A 256 3.39 1.39 -14.32
CA GLU A 256 3.18 2.27 -13.20
C GLU A 256 1.77 2.21 -12.60
N VAL A 257 1.70 2.39 -11.29
CA VAL A 257 0.47 2.69 -10.55
C VAL A 257 0.72 3.99 -9.79
N PRO A 258 0.43 5.16 -10.41
CA PRO A 258 0.70 6.46 -9.82
C PRO A 258 -0.38 6.84 -8.82
N ALA A 259 0.01 7.38 -7.67
CA ALA A 259 -0.90 7.95 -6.68
C ALA A 259 -0.34 9.26 -6.12
N THR A 260 -1.17 10.30 -6.08
CA THR A 260 -0.84 11.52 -5.32
C THR A 260 -1.62 11.47 -4.02
N THR A 261 -0.90 11.49 -2.90
CA THR A 261 -1.49 11.32 -1.56
C THR A 261 -1.19 12.51 -0.67
N TYR A 262 -2.16 12.83 0.18
CA TYR A 262 -2.11 13.90 1.16
C TYR A 262 -2.38 13.33 2.54
N GLN A 263 -1.64 13.80 3.53
CA GLN A 263 -1.83 13.46 4.93
C GLN A 263 -1.88 14.72 5.78
N SER A 264 -2.82 14.74 6.72
CA SER A 264 -2.87 15.74 7.77
C SER A 264 -3.47 15.26 9.07
N SER A 265 -3.23 16.06 10.10
CA SER A 265 -3.68 15.84 11.47
C SER A 265 -4.28 17.13 12.01
N TRP A 266 -5.46 17.04 12.63
CA TRP A 266 -6.16 18.14 13.28
C TRP A 266 -6.46 17.79 14.74
N LYS A 267 -6.30 18.76 15.62
CA LYS A 267 -6.88 18.71 16.97
C LYS A 267 -8.26 19.37 16.88
N LEU A 268 -9.32 18.64 17.23
CA LEU A 268 -10.71 19.11 17.17
C LEU A 268 -11.18 19.74 18.48
#